data_AF-A0A380G6E9-F1
#
_entry.id   AF-A0A380G6E9-F1
#
_cell.length_a   1.000
_cell.length_b   1.000
_cell.length_c   1.000
_cell.angle_alpha   90.00
_cell.angle_beta   90.00
_cell.angle_gamma   90.00
#
_symmetry.space_group_name_H-M   'P 1'
#
loop_
_entity.id
_entity.type
_entity.pdbx_description
1 polymer ?
#
loop_
_entity_poly.entity_id
_entity_poly.type
_entity_poly.pdbx_seq_one_letter_code
_entity_poly.pdbx_strand_id
1 'polypeptide(L)'
;MKRALGIVFLIGCIMFIVGLAGTVYYTFFHDQQKHTSTQKTYETDGIKKLALDIKGRDVTFVKGDTLKIEGDMSDDHLKTTKNGTQMNVAISSDRRQASSIHLNPFRPLDNKKLIITLPTSKINQVTLNGTDTTMSADALEFVNFTLNLTRADLYMDDSAVQQLNMIMENGGLYTEHTDFKNVIAQSANSDISLEDVPQDIPMSWNVTGGTVDVTYKGPLSNTAFQVEAGEGDVDLDAVNELKNNKVGRGEHQVKIKVSNDGEATFSALD
;
A
#
# COMPACT_ATOMS: atom_id res chain seq x y z
N MET A 1 29.07 -41.18 -46.66
CA MET A 1 28.98 -40.52 -45.33
C MET A 1 29.05 -38.99 -45.40
N LYS A 2 30.04 -38.37 -46.05
CA LYS A 2 30.18 -36.89 -46.10
C LYS A 2 28.98 -36.13 -46.70
N ARG A 3 28.32 -36.68 -47.74
CA ARG A 3 27.13 -36.08 -48.37
C ARG A 3 25.88 -36.13 -47.48
N ALA A 4 25.67 -37.24 -46.78
CA ALA A 4 24.57 -37.38 -45.82
C ALA A 4 24.77 -36.47 -44.59
N LEU A 5 26.01 -36.34 -44.12
CA LEU A 5 26.35 -35.44 -43.01
C LEU A 5 26.10 -33.96 -43.38
N GLY A 6 26.41 -33.57 -44.62
CA GLY A 6 26.12 -32.23 -45.14
C GLY A 6 24.61 -31.93 -45.19
N ILE A 7 23.79 -32.90 -45.58
CA ILE A 7 22.33 -32.75 -45.62
C ILE A 7 21.76 -32.61 -44.20
N VAL A 8 22.22 -33.43 -43.25
CA VAL A 8 21.78 -33.34 -41.84
C VAL A 8 22.18 -32.00 -41.22
N PHE A 9 23.39 -31.51 -41.52
CA PHE A 9 23.84 -30.19 -41.08
C PHE A 9 22.95 -29.06 -41.64
N LEU A 10 22.59 -29.15 -42.93
CA LEU A 10 21.78 -28.14 -43.61
C LEU A 10 20.33 -28.11 -43.06
N ILE A 11 19.75 -29.28 -42.78
CA ILE A 11 18.45 -29.39 -42.11
C ILE A 11 18.52 -28.80 -40.69
N GLY A 12 19.60 -29.07 -39.95
CA GLY A 12 19.85 -28.48 -38.64
C GLY A 12 19.95 -26.95 -38.68
N CYS A 13 20.66 -26.39 -39.66
CA CYS A 13 20.75 -24.95 -39.86
C CYS A 13 19.39 -24.32 -40.20
N ILE A 14 18.58 -24.97 -41.04
CA ILE A 14 17.24 -24.47 -41.37
C ILE A 14 16.35 -24.48 -40.13
N MET A 15 16.34 -25.57 -39.36
CA MET A 15 15.56 -25.62 -38.11
C MET A 15 16.04 -24.57 -37.09
N PHE A 16 17.34 -24.33 -37.02
CA PHE A 16 17.91 -23.29 -36.16
C PHE A 16 17.49 -21.88 -36.58
N ILE A 17 17.53 -21.57 -37.89
CA ILE A 17 17.11 -20.28 -38.42
C ILE A 17 15.60 -20.07 -38.23
N VAL A 18 14.78 -21.08 -38.49
CA VAL A 18 13.32 -21.00 -38.28
C VAL A 18 12.98 -20.88 -36.80
N GLY A 19 13.70 -21.58 -35.92
CA GLY A 19 13.57 -21.44 -34.46
C GLY A 19 13.97 -20.05 -33.96
N LEU A 20 15.07 -19.49 -34.48
CA LEU A 20 15.49 -18.12 -34.18
C LEU A 20 14.48 -17.10 -34.72
N ALA A 21 14.00 -17.25 -35.95
CA ALA A 21 13.00 -16.36 -36.52
C ALA A 21 11.67 -16.44 -35.76
N GLY A 22 11.24 -17.64 -35.36
CA GLY A 22 10.02 -17.83 -34.56
C GLY A 22 10.14 -17.25 -33.15
N THR A 23 11.28 -17.44 -32.49
CA THR A 23 11.54 -16.84 -31.18
C THR A 23 11.62 -15.32 -31.27
N VAL A 24 12.36 -14.76 -32.23
CA VAL A 24 12.42 -13.31 -32.49
C VAL A 24 11.03 -12.76 -32.84
N TYR A 25 10.25 -13.45 -33.67
CA TYR A 25 8.88 -13.03 -33.98
C TYR A 25 7.99 -13.00 -32.73
N TYR A 26 8.05 -14.05 -31.92
CA TYR A 26 7.24 -14.15 -30.70
C TYR A 26 7.65 -13.12 -29.64
N THR A 27 8.96 -12.90 -29.42
CA THR A 27 9.45 -11.94 -28.41
C THR A 27 9.43 -10.49 -28.87
N PHE A 28 9.66 -10.18 -30.15
CA PHE A 28 9.70 -8.78 -30.63
C PHE A 28 8.40 -8.30 -31.27
N PHE A 29 7.64 -9.17 -31.94
CA PHE A 29 6.48 -8.75 -32.73
C PHE A 29 5.13 -9.18 -32.13
N HIS A 30 5.06 -10.29 -31.40
CA HIS A 30 3.82 -10.71 -30.72
C HIS A 30 3.56 -9.95 -29.41
N ASP A 31 4.63 -9.55 -28.71
CA ASP A 31 4.57 -8.74 -27.48
C ASP A 31 4.37 -7.23 -27.76
N GLN A 32 4.21 -6.84 -29.03
CA GLN A 32 3.78 -5.49 -29.44
C GLN A 32 2.25 -5.37 -29.57
N GLN A 33 1.48 -6.15 -28.80
CA GLN A 33 0.09 -5.74 -28.58
C GLN A 33 0.11 -4.33 -28.02
N LYS A 34 -0.57 -3.41 -28.71
CA LYS A 34 -0.60 -1.98 -28.39
C LYS A 34 -1.09 -1.77 -26.96
N HIS A 35 -0.15 -1.68 -26.03
CA HIS A 35 -0.41 -1.23 -24.67
C HIS A 35 -0.84 0.23 -24.76
N THR A 36 -2.15 0.45 -24.71
CA THR A 36 -2.69 1.81 -24.70
C THR A 36 -2.66 2.24 -23.24
N SER A 37 -1.62 3.00 -22.87
CA SER A 37 -1.53 3.58 -21.53
C SER A 37 -2.79 4.43 -21.29
N THR A 38 -3.60 4.04 -20.32
CA THR A 38 -4.79 4.80 -19.94
C THR A 38 -4.34 5.94 -19.05
N GLN A 39 -4.60 7.16 -19.52
CA GLN A 39 -4.41 8.39 -18.76
C GLN A 39 -5.75 9.09 -18.67
N LYS A 40 -6.35 9.10 -17.47
CA LYS A 40 -7.59 9.84 -17.21
C LYS A 40 -7.34 10.90 -16.14
N THR A 41 -7.75 12.13 -16.45
CA THR A 41 -7.70 13.26 -15.51
C THR A 41 -9.13 13.68 -15.20
N TYR A 42 -9.40 13.95 -13.93
CA TYR A 42 -10.74 14.26 -13.44
C TYR A 42 -10.79 15.65 -12.83
N GLU A 43 -11.86 16.38 -13.14
CA GLU A 43 -12.18 17.66 -12.51
C GLU A 43 -12.62 17.45 -11.06
N THR A 44 -11.77 17.88 -10.12
CA THR A 44 -12.01 17.74 -8.67
C THR A 44 -12.58 18.99 -8.03
N ASP A 45 -13.02 19.97 -8.80
CA ASP A 45 -13.59 21.19 -8.24
C ASP A 45 -14.88 20.89 -7.46
N GLY A 46 -14.89 21.35 -6.21
CA GLY A 46 -15.95 21.09 -5.23
C GLY A 46 -15.92 19.70 -4.59
N ILE A 47 -14.96 18.83 -4.94
CA ILE A 47 -14.80 17.52 -4.30
C ILE A 47 -13.98 17.67 -3.02
N LYS A 48 -14.56 17.24 -1.89
CA LYS A 48 -13.90 17.23 -0.57
C LYS A 48 -13.62 15.83 -0.05
N LYS A 49 -14.32 14.83 -0.61
CA LYS A 49 -14.23 13.43 -0.21
C LYS A 49 -13.88 12.56 -1.41
N LEU A 50 -12.95 11.64 -1.22
CA LEU A 50 -12.57 10.66 -2.22
C LEU A 50 -12.68 9.26 -1.64
N ALA A 51 -13.41 8.38 -2.33
CA ALA A 51 -13.41 6.95 -2.04
C ALA A 51 -12.68 6.22 -3.17
N LEU A 52 -11.68 5.41 -2.80
CA LEU A 52 -10.89 4.57 -3.69
C LEU A 52 -11.20 3.12 -3.34
N ASP A 53 -11.57 2.33 -4.33
CA ASP A 53 -11.76 0.88 -4.22
C ASP A 53 -10.81 0.22 -5.21
N ILE A 54 -9.80 -0.48 -4.68
CA ILE A 54 -8.68 -1.03 -5.46
C ILE A 54 -8.62 -2.53 -5.21
N LYS A 55 -8.78 -3.31 -6.27
CA LYS A 55 -8.78 -4.77 -6.21
C LYS A 55 -7.84 -5.41 -7.22
N GLY A 56 -6.93 -6.26 -6.73
CA GLY A 56 -6.12 -7.15 -7.57
C GLY A 56 -5.01 -6.44 -8.35
N ARG A 57 -4.66 -5.21 -7.99
CA ARG A 57 -3.72 -4.38 -8.73
C ARG A 57 -2.93 -3.44 -7.84
N ASP A 58 -1.62 -3.39 -8.04
CA ASP A 58 -0.74 -2.52 -7.26
C ASP A 58 -0.82 -1.07 -7.71
N VAL A 59 -0.75 -0.16 -6.74
CA VAL A 59 -0.97 1.28 -6.94
C VAL A 59 0.09 2.11 -6.22
N THR A 60 0.51 3.20 -6.86
CA THR A 60 1.33 4.24 -6.25
C THR A 60 0.54 5.55 -6.23
N PHE A 61 0.32 6.09 -5.04
CA PHE A 61 -0.30 7.37 -4.82
C PHE A 61 0.77 8.46 -4.77
N VAL A 62 0.57 9.52 -5.54
CA VAL A 62 1.48 10.68 -5.57
C VAL A 62 0.69 11.96 -5.35
N LYS A 63 1.29 12.93 -4.67
CA LYS A 63 0.71 14.27 -4.54
C LYS A 63 0.71 15.01 -5.88
N GLY A 64 -0.34 15.79 -6.14
CA GLY A 64 -0.40 16.73 -7.28
C GLY A 64 -1.59 17.67 -7.18
N ASP A 65 -1.95 18.35 -8.27
CA ASP A 65 -3.01 19.38 -8.27
C ASP A 65 -4.38 18.89 -8.76
N THR A 66 -4.39 17.74 -9.44
CA THR A 66 -5.58 17.15 -10.05
C THR A 66 -5.64 15.65 -9.78
N LEU A 67 -6.85 15.08 -9.70
CA LEU A 67 -7.00 13.64 -9.66
C LEU A 67 -6.67 13.05 -11.04
N LYS A 68 -5.60 12.28 -11.11
CA LYS A 68 -5.10 11.66 -12.35
C LYS A 68 -4.86 10.19 -12.12
N ILE A 69 -5.23 9.36 -13.08
CA ILE A 69 -5.01 7.91 -13.04
C ILE A 69 -4.26 7.53 -14.31
N GLU A 70 -3.08 6.93 -14.14
CA GLU A 70 -2.16 6.56 -15.21
C GLU A 70 -1.69 5.11 -15.08
N GLY A 71 -1.81 4.35 -16.16
CA GLY A 71 -1.23 3.01 -16.26
C GLY A 71 -1.92 2.14 -17.31
N ASP A 72 -1.40 0.93 -17.50
CA ASP A 72 -1.93 -0.01 -18.49
C ASP A 72 -3.21 -0.69 -17.99
N MET A 73 -4.38 -0.14 -18.30
CA MET A 73 -5.66 -0.64 -17.81
C MET A 73 -6.77 -0.43 -18.83
N SER A 74 -7.60 -1.46 -19.06
CA SER A 74 -8.81 -1.32 -19.87
C SER A 74 -9.82 -0.40 -19.20
N ASP A 75 -10.61 0.33 -19.99
CA ASP A 75 -11.65 1.22 -19.49
C ASP A 75 -12.68 0.51 -18.60
N ASP A 76 -12.96 -0.78 -18.86
CA ASP A 76 -13.94 -1.56 -18.09
C ASP A 76 -13.51 -1.82 -16.64
N HIS A 77 -12.21 -1.72 -16.37
CA HIS A 77 -11.58 -1.91 -15.07
C HIS A 77 -11.49 -0.63 -14.25
N LEU A 78 -11.92 0.51 -14.80
CA LEU A 78 -11.92 1.81 -14.14
C LEU A 78 -13.30 2.47 -14.18
N LYS A 79 -13.94 2.55 -13.03
CA LYS A 79 -15.25 3.20 -12.88
C LYS A 79 -15.11 4.41 -11.97
N THR A 80 -15.63 5.54 -12.43
CA THR A 80 -15.64 6.78 -11.66
C THR A 80 -17.03 7.36 -11.59
N THR A 81 -17.47 7.71 -10.39
CA THR A 81 -18.78 8.33 -10.16
C THR A 81 -18.62 9.56 -9.25
N LYS A 82 -19.32 10.64 -9.60
CA LYS A 82 -19.36 11.87 -8.80
C LYS A 82 -20.75 12.01 -8.18
N ASN A 83 -20.80 12.04 -6.86
CA ASN A 83 -22.02 12.22 -6.08
C ASN A 83 -21.88 13.49 -5.22
N GLY A 84 -22.26 14.64 -5.79
CA GLY A 84 -22.12 15.93 -5.11
C GLY A 84 -20.66 16.27 -4.82
N THR A 85 -20.29 16.29 -3.53
CA THR A 85 -18.94 16.63 -3.04
C THR A 85 -18.02 15.42 -2.85
N GLN A 86 -18.51 14.21 -3.20
CA GLN A 86 -17.76 12.96 -3.12
C GLN A 86 -17.49 12.41 -4.51
N MET A 87 -16.24 12.01 -4.74
CA MET A 87 -15.80 11.26 -5.90
C MET A 87 -15.53 9.81 -5.48
N ASN A 88 -16.05 8.84 -6.22
CA ASN A 88 -15.73 7.43 -6.04
C ASN A 88 -14.97 6.93 -7.27
N VAL A 89 -13.88 6.23 -7.04
CA VAL A 89 -13.03 5.61 -8.06
C VAL A 89 -12.90 4.13 -7.70
N ALA A 90 -13.36 3.25 -8.58
CA ALA A 90 -13.20 1.82 -8.45
C ALA A 90 -12.28 1.30 -9.55
N ILE A 91 -11.25 0.57 -9.14
CA ILE A 91 -10.22 -0.05 -9.96
C ILE A 91 -10.25 -1.54 -9.64
N SER A 92 -10.51 -2.37 -10.65
CA SER A 92 -10.50 -3.82 -10.48
C SER A 92 -9.65 -4.48 -11.55
N SER A 93 -8.95 -5.56 -11.20
CA SER A 93 -8.29 -6.43 -12.16
C SER A 93 -8.82 -7.86 -11.99
N ASP A 94 -9.12 -8.54 -13.10
CA ASP A 94 -9.59 -9.93 -13.11
C ASP A 94 -8.47 -10.93 -12.77
N ARG A 95 -7.21 -10.48 -12.71
CA ARG A 95 -6.06 -11.32 -12.35
C ARG A 95 -5.09 -10.52 -11.46
N ARG A 96 -4.63 -11.13 -10.36
CA ARG A 96 -3.33 -10.75 -9.79
C ARG A 96 -2.32 -10.88 -10.92
N GLN A 97 -1.53 -9.84 -11.14
CA GLN A 97 -0.56 -9.83 -12.23
C GLN A 97 0.36 -11.03 -12.07
N ALA A 98 0.28 -12.00 -13.00
CA ALA A 98 1.14 -13.16 -12.94
C ALA A 98 2.59 -12.68 -13.08
N SER A 99 3.46 -13.08 -12.15
CA SER A 99 4.90 -12.95 -12.29
C SER A 99 5.34 -13.87 -13.43
N SER A 100 5.27 -13.39 -14.67
CA SER A 100 5.88 -14.08 -15.79
C SER A 100 7.39 -13.92 -15.67
N ILE A 101 8.13 -15.03 -15.70
CA ILE A 101 9.58 -14.99 -15.84
C ILE A 101 9.86 -14.57 -17.28
N HIS A 102 10.20 -13.30 -17.49
CA HIS A 102 10.59 -12.78 -18.80
C HIS A 102 12.11 -12.93 -18.96
N LEU A 103 12.54 -13.71 -19.96
CA LEU A 103 13.96 -13.95 -20.27
C LEU A 103 14.57 -12.87 -21.20
N ASN A 104 14.04 -11.63 -21.19
CA ASN A 104 14.59 -10.53 -21.98
C ASN A 104 15.46 -9.60 -21.10
N PRO A 105 16.80 -9.64 -21.22
CA PRO A 105 17.71 -8.84 -20.41
C PRO A 105 17.76 -7.34 -20.79
N PHE A 106 17.07 -6.93 -21.86
CA PHE A 106 17.04 -5.55 -22.34
C PHE A 106 15.65 -4.92 -22.32
N ARG A 107 14.64 -5.60 -21.74
CA ARG A 107 13.31 -4.99 -21.58
C ARG A 107 13.39 -3.96 -20.44
N PRO A 108 12.87 -2.74 -20.62
CA PRO A 108 12.58 -1.91 -19.46
C PRO A 108 11.67 -2.72 -18.52
N LEU A 109 12.05 -2.80 -17.24
CA LEU A 109 11.20 -3.39 -16.21
C LEU A 109 9.84 -2.73 -16.32
N ASP A 110 8.85 -3.50 -16.77
CA ASP A 110 7.52 -3.00 -17.03
C ASP A 110 6.91 -2.76 -15.66
N ASN A 111 7.02 -1.53 -15.17
CA ASN A 111 6.44 -1.09 -13.91
C ASN A 111 4.94 -0.95 -14.15
N LYS A 112 4.24 -2.09 -14.24
CA LYS A 112 2.79 -2.19 -14.48
C LYS A 112 1.93 -1.66 -13.29
N LYS A 113 2.55 -0.88 -12.40
CA LYS A 113 1.93 -0.19 -11.26
C LYS A 113 1.06 0.94 -11.78
N LEU A 114 -0.14 1.04 -11.26
CA LEU A 114 -1.04 2.15 -11.56
C LEU A 114 -0.61 3.36 -10.72
N ILE A 115 -0.45 4.52 -11.33
CA ILE A 115 -0.15 5.76 -10.61
C ILE A 115 -1.44 6.56 -10.44
N ILE A 116 -1.75 6.94 -9.21
CA ILE A 116 -2.89 7.79 -8.89
C ILE A 116 -2.36 9.09 -8.27
N THR A 117 -2.49 10.19 -9.00
CA THR A 117 -2.17 11.52 -8.49
C THR A 117 -3.36 12.07 -7.71
N LEU A 118 -3.13 12.55 -6.49
CA LEU A 118 -4.16 13.05 -5.57
C LEU A 118 -4.00 14.55 -5.28
N PRO A 119 -5.07 15.35 -5.41
CA PRO A 119 -5.08 16.75 -5.00
C PRO A 119 -5.32 16.92 -3.50
N THR A 120 -4.28 16.62 -2.71
CA THR A 120 -4.33 16.66 -1.24
C THR A 120 -4.72 18.02 -0.68
N SER A 121 -4.43 19.13 -1.38
CA SER A 121 -4.84 20.48 -0.98
C SER A 121 -6.35 20.74 -1.07
N LYS A 122 -7.08 19.94 -1.86
CA LYS A 122 -8.53 20.08 -2.08
C LYS A 122 -9.34 18.97 -1.38
N ILE A 123 -8.75 17.78 -1.23
CA ILE A 123 -9.41 16.57 -0.73
C ILE A 123 -8.95 16.30 0.69
N ASN A 124 -9.86 16.55 1.65
CA ASN A 124 -9.54 16.43 3.07
C ASN A 124 -9.90 15.05 3.64
N GLN A 125 -10.82 14.33 3.00
CA GLN A 125 -11.31 13.03 3.46
C GLN A 125 -11.08 11.98 2.40
N VAL A 126 -10.30 10.95 2.71
CA VAL A 126 -10.05 9.83 1.82
C VAL A 126 -10.47 8.54 2.50
N THR A 127 -11.24 7.72 1.78
CA THR A 127 -11.50 6.32 2.14
C THR A 127 -10.81 5.44 1.11
N LEU A 128 -9.91 4.58 1.56
CA LEU A 128 -9.19 3.63 0.72
C LEU A 128 -9.61 2.21 1.11
N ASN A 129 -10.28 1.53 0.18
CA ASN A 129 -10.58 0.11 0.27
C ASN A 129 -9.60 -0.63 -0.64
N GLY A 130 -8.80 -1.53 -0.07
CA GLY A 130 -7.80 -2.31 -0.78
C GLY A 130 -8.06 -3.80 -0.61
N THR A 131 -8.06 -4.55 -1.69
CA THR A 131 -8.16 -6.02 -1.64
C THR A 131 -7.20 -6.67 -2.61
N ASP A 132 -6.38 -7.61 -2.13
CA ASP A 132 -5.42 -8.35 -2.96
C ASP A 132 -4.48 -7.40 -3.75
N THR A 133 -3.89 -6.40 -3.07
CA THR A 133 -3.13 -5.31 -3.70
C THR A 133 -1.97 -4.84 -2.80
N THR A 134 -0.87 -4.41 -3.41
CA THR A 134 0.16 -3.64 -2.72
C THR A 134 0.11 -2.17 -3.15
N MET A 135 0.08 -1.27 -2.17
CA MET A 135 -0.05 0.17 -2.37
C MET A 135 1.14 0.91 -1.77
N SER A 136 1.49 2.03 -2.37
CA SER A 136 2.53 2.94 -1.88
C SER A 136 2.00 4.36 -1.93
N ALA A 137 2.32 5.17 -0.92
CA ALA A 137 1.94 6.57 -0.82
C ALA A 137 3.12 7.38 -0.29
N ASP A 138 3.30 8.57 -0.83
CA ASP A 138 4.38 9.47 -0.42
C ASP A 138 3.87 10.91 -0.37
N ALA A 139 4.28 11.64 0.66
CA ALA A 139 3.99 13.06 0.85
C ALA A 139 2.50 13.43 0.75
N LEU A 140 1.62 12.58 1.30
CA LEU A 140 0.18 12.82 1.29
C LEU A 140 -0.30 13.55 2.54
N GLU A 141 -1.27 14.44 2.37
CA GLU A 141 -1.82 15.25 3.47
C GLU A 141 -3.34 15.07 3.53
N PHE A 142 -3.85 14.51 4.62
CA PHE A 142 -5.27 14.27 4.82
C PHE A 142 -5.74 14.71 6.21
N VAL A 143 -6.99 15.19 6.28
CA VAL A 143 -7.64 15.46 7.58
C VAL A 143 -8.23 14.16 8.12
N ASN A 144 -8.94 13.40 7.29
CA ASN A 144 -9.46 12.09 7.67
C ASN A 144 -9.04 11.06 6.64
N PHE A 145 -8.34 10.03 7.09
CA PHE A 145 -7.98 8.90 6.26
C PHE A 145 -8.57 7.62 6.84
N THR A 146 -9.43 6.97 6.05
CA THR A 146 -10.05 5.69 6.40
C THR A 146 -9.43 4.60 5.55
N LEU A 147 -8.85 3.59 6.19
CA LEU A 147 -8.26 2.42 5.56
C LEU A 147 -9.12 1.19 5.84
N ASN A 148 -9.55 0.49 4.78
CA ASN A 148 -10.19 -0.82 4.87
C ASN A 148 -9.42 -1.79 3.98
N LEU A 149 -8.50 -2.56 4.56
CA LEU A 149 -7.52 -3.36 3.82
C LEU A 149 -7.71 -4.84 4.10
N THR A 150 -7.80 -5.66 3.05
CA THR A 150 -7.94 -7.12 3.15
C THR A 150 -6.97 -7.80 2.20
N ARG A 151 -6.02 -8.59 2.72
CA ARG A 151 -4.94 -9.17 1.92
C ARG A 151 -4.22 -8.12 1.07
N ALA A 152 -3.92 -6.99 1.71
CA ALA A 152 -3.35 -5.84 1.04
C ALA A 152 -2.31 -5.16 1.92
N ASP A 153 -1.26 -4.65 1.27
CA ASP A 153 -0.18 -3.94 1.95
C ASP A 153 -0.23 -2.46 1.56
N LEU A 154 0.05 -1.57 2.51
CA LEU A 154 0.23 -0.14 2.28
C LEU A 154 1.55 0.32 2.89
N TYR A 155 2.40 0.91 2.06
CA TYR A 155 3.60 1.63 2.46
C TYR A 155 3.30 3.13 2.35
N MET A 156 3.49 3.90 3.41
CA MET A 156 3.18 5.34 3.43
C MET A 156 4.22 6.16 4.17
N ASP A 157 4.93 7.00 3.43
CA ASP A 157 6.06 7.75 3.96
C ASP A 157 5.80 9.27 3.88
N ASP A 158 6.48 10.03 4.74
CA ASP A 158 6.56 11.49 4.73
C ASP A 158 5.18 12.21 4.66
N SER A 159 4.16 11.61 5.26
CA SER A 159 2.76 12.03 5.13
C SER A 159 2.24 12.74 6.38
N ALA A 160 1.09 13.39 6.29
CA ALA A 160 0.42 14.01 7.42
C ALA A 160 -1.07 13.62 7.45
N VAL A 161 -1.50 13.02 8.56
CA VAL A 161 -2.87 12.50 8.71
C VAL A 161 -3.44 12.91 10.07
N GLN A 162 -4.39 13.84 10.10
CA GLN A 162 -4.94 14.27 11.39
C GLN A 162 -5.69 13.14 12.10
N GLN A 163 -6.55 12.43 11.37
CA GLN A 163 -7.30 11.29 11.89
C GLN A 163 -7.11 10.07 10.98
N LEU A 164 -6.49 9.02 11.51
CA LEU A 164 -6.46 7.70 10.89
C LEU A 164 -7.57 6.82 11.51
N ASN A 165 -8.41 6.22 10.66
CA ASN A 165 -9.31 5.13 11.04
C ASN A 165 -8.96 3.91 10.19
N MET A 166 -8.66 2.78 10.81
CA MET A 166 -8.17 1.60 10.11
C MET A 166 -8.92 0.33 10.52
N ILE A 167 -9.27 -0.46 9.51
CA ILE A 167 -9.66 -1.86 9.63
C ILE A 167 -8.77 -2.65 8.67
N MET A 168 -8.00 -3.60 9.18
CA MET A 168 -7.08 -4.40 8.38
C MET A 168 -7.22 -5.89 8.70
N GLU A 169 -7.18 -6.73 7.66
CA GLU A 169 -7.23 -8.19 7.76
C GLU A 169 -6.21 -8.84 6.81
N ASN A 170 -5.31 -9.67 7.34
CA ASN A 170 -4.33 -10.45 6.57
C ASN A 170 -3.42 -9.61 5.65
N GLY A 171 -2.91 -8.47 6.07
CA GLY A 171 -2.02 -7.61 5.27
C GLY A 171 -1.07 -6.80 6.14
N GLY A 172 -0.41 -5.79 5.56
CA GLY A 172 0.45 -4.91 6.34
C GLY A 172 0.29 -3.41 6.10
N LEU A 173 0.59 -2.63 7.13
CA LEU A 173 0.71 -1.17 7.06
C LEU A 173 2.10 -0.78 7.57
N TYR A 174 2.88 -0.15 6.72
CA TYR A 174 4.22 0.32 7.04
C TYR A 174 4.25 1.81 6.79
N THR A 175 4.57 2.58 7.83
CA THR A 175 4.68 4.03 7.70
C THR A 175 5.96 4.54 8.32
N GLU A 176 6.64 5.43 7.63
CA GLU A 176 7.79 6.16 8.17
C GLU A 176 7.50 7.67 8.14
N HIS A 177 7.98 8.41 9.13
CA HIS A 177 7.89 9.87 9.16
C HIS A 177 6.48 10.46 8.95
N THR A 178 5.42 9.75 9.39
CA THR A 178 4.04 10.22 9.19
C THR A 178 3.48 10.95 10.42
N ASP A 179 3.08 12.21 10.24
CA ASP A 179 2.50 13.04 11.31
C ASP A 179 1.03 12.70 11.55
N PHE A 180 0.78 11.74 12.45
CA PHE A 180 -0.54 11.41 12.97
C PHE A 180 -0.96 12.35 14.12
N LYS A 181 -2.23 12.76 14.19
CA LYS A 181 -2.78 13.41 15.40
C LYS A 181 -3.70 12.51 16.24
N ASN A 182 -4.31 11.51 15.64
CA ASN A 182 -5.08 10.49 16.32
C ASN A 182 -5.17 9.22 15.48
N VAL A 183 -5.06 8.05 16.12
CA VAL A 183 -5.15 6.74 15.47
C VAL A 183 -6.24 5.91 16.12
N ILE A 184 -7.15 5.37 15.30
CA ILE A 184 -8.12 4.36 15.71
C ILE A 184 -7.99 3.18 14.75
N ALA A 185 -7.61 2.02 15.28
CA ALA A 185 -7.19 0.89 14.47
C ALA A 185 -7.75 -0.44 14.99
N GLN A 186 -8.20 -1.26 14.05
CA GLN A 186 -8.54 -2.66 14.25
C GLN A 186 -7.73 -3.49 13.26
N SER A 187 -6.96 -4.45 13.76
CA SER A 187 -6.14 -5.34 12.95
C SER A 187 -6.42 -6.80 13.31
N ALA A 188 -6.46 -7.65 12.29
CA ALA A 188 -6.60 -9.08 12.44
C ALA A 188 -5.58 -9.81 11.55
N ASN A 189 -4.71 -10.62 12.17
CA ASN A 189 -3.64 -11.37 11.50
C ASN A 189 -2.83 -10.47 10.54
N SER A 190 -2.46 -9.28 10.99
CA SER A 190 -1.82 -8.26 10.15
C SER A 190 -0.48 -7.83 10.76
N ASP A 191 0.41 -7.31 9.93
CA ASP A 191 1.73 -6.82 10.33
C ASP A 191 1.79 -5.30 10.14
N ILE A 192 1.93 -4.55 11.24
CA ILE A 192 1.84 -3.10 11.22
C ILE A 192 3.08 -2.51 11.87
N SER A 193 3.83 -1.69 11.14
CA SER A 193 4.94 -0.88 11.66
C SER A 193 4.64 0.60 11.42
N LEU A 194 4.57 1.37 12.51
CA LEU A 194 4.51 2.84 12.46
C LEU A 194 5.80 3.40 13.06
N GLU A 195 6.68 3.93 12.20
CA GLU A 195 7.98 4.47 12.56
C GLU A 195 7.96 6.01 12.56
N ASP A 196 8.74 6.60 13.46
CA ASP A 196 8.84 8.05 13.69
C ASP A 196 7.49 8.75 13.94
N VAL A 197 6.62 8.09 14.71
CA VAL A 197 5.31 8.63 15.07
C VAL A 197 5.46 9.82 16.03
N PRO A 198 4.66 10.90 15.86
CA PRO A 198 4.65 12.02 16.79
C PRO A 198 4.42 11.56 18.24
N GLN A 199 5.19 12.15 19.16
CA GLN A 199 5.03 11.87 20.58
C GLN A 199 3.69 12.38 21.10
N ASP A 200 3.21 11.76 22.18
CA ASP A 200 2.06 12.24 22.96
C ASP A 200 0.80 12.48 22.10
N ILE A 201 0.45 11.49 21.28
CA ILE A 201 -0.81 11.48 20.52
C ILE A 201 -1.75 10.39 21.03
N PRO A 202 -3.07 10.64 21.05
CA PRO A 202 -4.04 9.61 21.39
C PRO A 202 -4.07 8.49 20.35
N MET A 203 -4.18 7.25 20.83
CA MET A 203 -4.33 6.07 19.99
C MET A 203 -5.29 5.07 20.60
N SER A 204 -5.97 4.31 19.75
CA SER A 204 -6.81 3.18 20.15
C SER A 204 -6.59 2.01 19.21
N TRP A 205 -6.06 0.92 19.75
CA TRP A 205 -5.72 -0.30 19.03
C TRP A 205 -6.54 -1.48 19.52
N ASN A 206 -7.07 -2.25 18.59
CA ASN A 206 -7.65 -3.57 18.83
C ASN A 206 -6.99 -4.58 17.90
N VAL A 207 -6.12 -5.41 18.46
CA VAL A 207 -5.27 -6.36 17.75
C VAL A 207 -5.77 -7.78 18.02
N THR A 208 -6.07 -8.51 16.95
CA THR A 208 -6.55 -9.90 16.99
C THR A 208 -5.65 -10.77 16.13
N GLY A 209 -4.53 -11.25 16.70
CA GLY A 209 -3.48 -11.93 15.94
C GLY A 209 -2.62 -10.98 15.09
N GLY A 210 -1.36 -11.35 14.87
CA GLY A 210 -0.36 -10.54 14.16
C GLY A 210 0.35 -9.52 15.06
N THR A 211 1.07 -8.58 14.45
CA THR A 211 2.01 -7.69 15.15
C THR A 211 1.69 -6.22 14.89
N VAL A 212 1.80 -5.39 15.92
CA VAL A 212 1.76 -3.93 15.83
C VAL A 212 2.97 -3.35 16.54
N ASP A 213 3.88 -2.77 15.77
CA ASP A 213 5.05 -2.06 16.29
C ASP A 213 4.88 -0.55 16.06
N VAL A 214 4.99 0.22 17.14
CA VAL A 214 4.92 1.69 17.12
C VAL A 214 6.20 2.25 17.72
N THR A 215 6.97 2.96 16.91
CA THR A 215 8.17 3.68 17.34
C THR A 215 7.90 5.17 17.30
N TYR A 216 7.93 5.81 18.46
CA TYR A 216 7.80 7.25 18.57
C TYR A 216 9.10 7.94 18.15
N LYS A 217 8.98 9.12 17.55
CA LYS A 217 10.10 9.96 17.10
C LYS A 217 11.08 10.38 18.21
N GLY A 218 10.71 10.18 19.46
CA GLY A 218 11.55 10.48 20.61
C GLY A 218 10.83 10.18 21.92
N PRO A 219 11.39 10.62 23.06
CA PRO A 219 10.85 10.32 24.37
C PRO A 219 9.47 10.96 24.56
N LEU A 220 8.59 10.23 25.24
CA LEU A 220 7.25 10.70 25.62
C LEU A 220 7.32 11.65 26.81
N SER A 221 6.34 12.54 26.95
CA SER A 221 6.27 13.49 28.07
C SER A 221 4.91 13.52 28.78
N ASN A 222 3.85 13.02 28.13
CA ASN A 222 2.48 13.19 28.60
C ASN A 222 1.52 12.09 28.11
N THR A 223 1.97 10.84 28.15
CA THR A 223 1.20 9.69 27.64
C THR A 223 0.81 8.70 28.74
N ALA A 224 -0.40 8.16 28.68
CA ALA A 224 -0.86 7.05 29.52
C ALA A 224 -1.32 5.86 28.66
N PHE A 225 -0.86 4.67 29.02
CA PHE A 225 -1.21 3.41 28.37
C PHE A 225 -2.29 2.67 29.16
N GLN A 226 -3.35 2.28 28.46
CA GLN A 226 -4.41 1.40 28.97
C GLN A 226 -4.33 0.09 28.21
N VAL A 227 -3.87 -0.96 28.88
CA VAL A 227 -3.59 -2.25 28.25
C VAL A 227 -4.62 -3.29 28.70
N GLU A 228 -5.25 -3.93 27.73
CA GLU A 228 -6.11 -5.10 27.89
C GLU A 228 -5.56 -6.24 27.04
N ALA A 229 -4.65 -7.03 27.59
CA ALA A 229 -4.07 -8.20 26.93
C ALA A 229 -4.79 -9.49 27.39
N GLY A 230 -5.36 -10.23 26.44
CA GLY A 230 -5.92 -11.56 26.65
C GLY A 230 -4.86 -12.65 26.59
N GLU A 231 -4.86 -13.44 25.52
CA GLU A 231 -3.82 -14.46 25.25
C GLU A 231 -2.57 -13.90 24.55
N GLY A 232 -2.63 -12.64 24.09
CA GLY A 232 -1.53 -11.97 23.40
C GLY A 232 -0.69 -11.12 24.34
N ASP A 233 0.29 -10.41 23.78
CA ASP A 233 1.27 -9.65 24.57
C ASP A 233 1.35 -8.16 24.18
N VAL A 234 1.75 -7.34 25.15
CA VAL A 234 2.03 -5.91 24.95
C VAL A 234 3.35 -5.56 25.61
N ASP A 235 4.34 -5.17 24.79
CA ASP A 235 5.66 -4.74 25.24
C ASP A 235 5.76 -3.21 25.27
N LEU A 236 6.08 -2.67 26.45
CA LEU A 236 6.32 -1.25 26.71
C LEU A 236 7.71 -1.02 27.36
N ASP A 237 8.60 -2.01 27.37
CA ASP A 237 9.89 -1.96 28.06
C ASP A 237 10.81 -0.88 27.50
N ALA A 238 10.67 -0.58 26.20
CA ALA A 238 11.39 0.48 25.50
C ALA A 238 10.74 1.87 25.65
N VAL A 239 9.81 2.08 26.60
CA VAL A 239 9.25 3.38 26.94
C VAL A 239 9.92 3.93 28.21
N ASN A 240 10.82 4.90 28.02
CA ASN A 240 11.52 5.54 29.13
C ASN A 240 10.57 6.26 30.10
N GLU A 241 10.95 6.32 31.37
CA GLU A 241 10.24 7.02 32.46
C GLU A 241 8.82 6.52 32.78
N LEU A 242 8.41 5.38 32.22
CA LEU A 242 7.09 4.79 32.44
C LEU A 242 6.91 4.38 33.91
N LYS A 243 5.91 4.97 34.59
CA LYS A 243 5.52 4.63 35.96
C LYS A 243 4.02 4.41 36.04
N ASN A 244 3.60 3.19 36.42
CA ASN A 244 2.19 2.77 36.42
C ASN A 244 1.53 3.04 35.05
N ASN A 245 2.17 2.56 33.98
CA ASN A 245 1.72 2.72 32.59
C ASN A 245 1.51 4.18 32.16
N LYS A 246 2.32 5.10 32.70
CA LYS A 246 2.19 6.53 32.43
C LYS A 246 3.52 7.25 32.43
N VAL A 247 3.67 8.19 31.50
CA VAL A 247 4.73 9.20 31.43
C VAL A 247 4.12 10.58 31.68
N GLY A 248 4.71 11.35 32.60
CA GLY A 248 4.22 12.67 32.98
C GLY A 248 2.78 12.67 33.53
N ARG A 249 1.95 13.59 33.04
CA ARG A 249 0.54 13.72 33.49
C ARG A 249 -0.37 12.67 32.85
N GLY A 250 0.01 12.14 31.69
CA GLY A 250 -0.75 11.15 30.94
C GLY A 250 -2.07 11.69 30.38
N GLU A 251 -2.07 12.90 29.83
CA GLU A 251 -3.26 13.51 29.22
C GLU A 251 -3.58 12.88 27.86
N HIS A 252 -2.57 12.35 27.16
CA HIS A 252 -2.74 11.62 25.91
C HIS A 252 -2.90 10.12 26.17
N GLN A 253 -4.04 9.55 25.78
CA GLN A 253 -4.40 8.17 26.09
C GLN A 253 -4.08 7.25 24.91
N VAL A 254 -3.31 6.20 25.18
CA VAL A 254 -3.04 5.10 24.26
C VAL A 254 -3.75 3.86 24.80
N LYS A 255 -4.81 3.43 24.13
CA LYS A 255 -5.60 2.26 24.49
C LYS A 255 -5.19 1.10 23.60
N ILE A 256 -4.79 -0.01 24.20
CA ILE A 256 -4.30 -1.19 23.49
C ILE A 256 -5.07 -2.39 24.00
N LYS A 257 -5.84 -3.01 23.11
CA LYS A 257 -6.47 -4.28 23.36
C LYS A 257 -5.86 -5.33 22.46
N VAL A 258 -5.34 -6.41 23.05
CA VAL A 258 -4.72 -7.51 22.32
C VAL A 258 -5.40 -8.81 22.70
N SER A 259 -5.69 -9.65 21.70
CA SER A 259 -6.31 -10.95 21.87
C SER A 259 -5.74 -11.97 20.89
N ASN A 260 -5.94 -13.27 21.20
CA ASN A 260 -5.32 -14.40 20.51
C ASN A 260 -3.78 -14.29 20.53
N ASP A 261 -3.12 -14.70 19.46
CA ASP A 261 -1.68 -14.58 19.18
C ASP A 261 -1.27 -13.17 18.70
N GLY A 262 -1.95 -12.13 19.19
CA GLY A 262 -1.59 -10.75 18.87
C GLY A 262 -0.41 -10.28 19.71
N GLU A 263 0.44 -9.43 19.13
CA GLU A 263 1.57 -8.78 19.79
C GLU A 263 1.54 -7.29 19.49
N ALA A 264 1.81 -6.44 20.49
CA ALA A 264 1.94 -5.01 20.28
C ALA A 264 3.13 -4.42 21.05
N THR A 265 4.07 -3.80 20.33
CA THR A 265 5.26 -3.15 20.90
C THR A 265 5.12 -1.64 20.75
N PHE A 266 5.34 -0.89 21.83
CA PHE A 266 5.48 0.57 21.75
C PHE A 266 6.84 0.97 22.31
N SER A 267 7.60 1.74 21.53
CA SER A 267 8.95 2.17 21.90
C SER A 267 9.11 3.68 21.77
N ALA A 268 9.79 4.28 22.75
CA ALA A 268 10.10 5.71 22.80
C ALA A 268 11.51 5.88 23.38
N LEU A 269 12.50 5.78 22.50
CA LEU A 269 13.92 5.87 22.85
C LEU A 269 14.46 7.30 22.68
N ASP A 270 15.62 7.55 23.28
CA ASP A 270 16.32 8.86 23.28
C ASP A 270 17.09 9.14 21.98
#